data_AF-A0A954ZJS0-F1
#
_entry.id   AF-A0A954ZJS0-F1
#
_cell.length_a   1.000
_cell.length_b   1.000
_cell.length_c   1.000
_cell.angle_alpha   90.00
_cell.angle_beta   90.00
_cell.angle_gamma   90.00
#
_symmetry.space_group_name_H-M   'P 1'
#
loop_
_entity.id
_entity.type
_entity.pdbx_description
1 polymer ?
#
loop_
_entity_poly.entity_id
_entity_poly.type
_entity_poly.pdbx_seq_one_letter_code
_entity_poly.pdbx_strand_id
1 'polypeptide(L)'
;VLLIPLGEEFFLRGWLMRYVDDPDWDLIPLGLAGKLGILSAVVYGVVAHVGEPLAALAWFSLITWMYLKTKNIWDCVFAHMTTNLLLGLYVIFTGTWALW
;
A
#
# COMPACT_ATOMS: atom_id res chain seq x y z
N VAL A 1 5.63 12.38 1.35
CA VAL A 1 4.51 12.57 0.40
C VAL A 1 4.76 11.99 -0.98
N LEU A 2 5.88 12.28 -1.69
CA LEU A 2 6.08 11.79 -3.07
C LEU A 2 6.86 10.48 -3.19
N LEU A 3 8.05 10.43 -2.59
CA LEU A 3 9.00 9.33 -2.80
C LEU A 3 8.52 8.01 -2.17
N ILE A 4 7.96 8.09 -0.95
CA ILE A 4 7.47 6.90 -0.23
C ILE A 4 6.33 6.21 -0.97
N PRO A 5 5.25 6.89 -1.41
CA PRO A 5 4.23 6.24 -2.22
C PRO A 5 4.76 5.65 -3.52
N LEU A 6 5.69 6.32 -4.21
CA LEU A 6 6.28 5.74 -5.42
C LEU A 6 7.05 4.45 -5.10
N GLY A 7 7.91 4.45 -4.08
CA GLY A 7 8.68 3.28 -3.69
C GLY A 7 7.79 2.12 -3.22
N GLU A 8 6.90 2.39 -2.26
CA GLU A 8 6.07 1.36 -1.64
C GLU A 8 5.05 0.76 -2.60
N GLU A 9 4.39 1.57 -3.43
CA GLU A 9 3.37 1.05 -4.33
C GLU A 9 3.98 0.20 -5.46
N PHE A 10 5.14 0.61 -6.00
CA PHE A 10 5.87 -0.22 -6.95
C PHE A 10 6.44 -1.48 -6.29
N PHE A 11 6.92 -1.39 -5.06
CA PHE A 11 7.38 -2.56 -4.31
C PHE A 11 6.24 -3.55 -4.04
N LEU A 12 5.12 -3.10 -3.49
CA LEU A 12 4.02 -3.96 -3.08
C LEU A 12 3.24 -4.50 -4.30
N ARG A 13 2.75 -3.61 -5.16
CA ARG A 13 1.81 -3.98 -6.24
C ARG A 13 2.58 -4.36 -7.50
N GLY A 14 3.69 -3.67 -7.76
CA GLY A 14 4.57 -3.96 -8.88
C GLY A 14 5.39 -5.23 -8.69
N TRP A 15 5.73 -5.65 -7.47
CA TRP A 15 6.59 -6.81 -7.25
C TRP A 15 6.05 -7.80 -6.20
N LEU A 16 6.04 -7.43 -4.92
CA LEU A 16 5.86 -8.35 -3.79
C LEU A 16 4.63 -9.24 -3.92
N MET A 17 3.46 -8.65 -4.22
CA MET A 17 2.22 -9.40 -4.34
C MET A 17 2.34 -10.50 -5.40
N ARG A 18 2.89 -10.17 -6.57
CA ARG A 18 3.02 -11.12 -7.69
C ARG A 18 4.13 -12.14 -7.44
N TYR A 19 5.25 -11.71 -6.85
CA TYR A 19 6.39 -12.57 -6.51
C TYR A 19 6.06 -13.63 -5.45
N VAL A 20 5.20 -13.29 -4.49
CA VAL A 20 4.75 -14.25 -3.48
C VAL A 20 3.88 -15.36 -4.08
N ASP A 21 3.13 -15.06 -5.15
CA ASP A 21 2.34 -16.09 -5.83
C ASP A 21 3.20 -16.94 -6.78
N ASP A 22 4.10 -16.31 -7.55
CA ASP A 22 5.01 -16.99 -8.48
C ASP A 22 6.32 -16.18 -8.68
N PRO A 23 7.52 -16.80 -8.61
CA PRO A 23 8.78 -16.14 -8.92
C PRO A 23 8.88 -15.55 -10.35
N ASP A 24 8.14 -16.09 -11.33
CA ASP A 24 7.98 -15.51 -12.67
C ASP A 24 6.89 -14.41 -12.67
N TRP A 25 6.97 -13.53 -11.67
CA TRP A 25 5.95 -12.55 -11.30
C TRP A 25 5.57 -11.54 -12.39
N ASP A 26 6.50 -11.28 -13.31
CA ASP A 26 6.32 -10.35 -14.42
C ASP A 26 5.36 -10.91 -15.47
N LEU A 27 5.14 -12.24 -15.49
CA LEU A 27 4.10 -12.89 -16.29
C LEU A 27 2.69 -12.72 -15.71
N ILE A 28 2.57 -12.43 -14.40
CA ILE A 28 1.28 -12.18 -13.76
C ILE A 28 0.85 -10.73 -14.04
N PRO A 29 -0.28 -10.48 -14.73
CA PRO A 29 -0.73 -9.11 -14.99
C PRO A 29 -1.09 -8.35 -13.72
N LEU A 30 -1.03 -7.02 -13.78
CA LEU A 30 -1.44 -6.17 -12.66
C LEU A 30 -2.91 -6.43 -12.26
N GLY A 31 -3.15 -6.42 -10.96
CA GLY A 31 -4.46 -6.68 -10.35
C GLY A 31 -4.92 -8.13 -10.43
N LEU A 32 -4.07 -9.07 -10.89
CA LEU A 32 -4.36 -10.51 -10.93
C LEU A 32 -3.50 -11.32 -9.95
N ALA A 33 -3.01 -10.68 -8.89
CA ALA A 33 -2.35 -11.39 -7.79
C ALA A 33 -3.31 -12.41 -7.15
N GLY A 34 -2.76 -13.56 -6.80
CA GLY A 34 -3.40 -14.63 -6.04
C GLY A 34 -3.57 -14.28 -4.56
N LYS A 35 -4.15 -15.23 -3.82
CA LYS A 35 -4.54 -15.02 -2.43
C LYS A 35 -3.36 -14.75 -1.50
N LEU A 36 -2.22 -15.42 -1.74
CA LEU A 36 -1.04 -15.26 -0.90
C LEU A 36 -0.36 -13.92 -1.18
N GLY A 37 -0.28 -13.50 -2.45
CA GLY A 37 0.14 -12.16 -2.84
C GLY A 37 -0.72 -11.06 -2.22
N ILE A 38 -2.05 -11.20 -2.28
CA ILE A 38 -2.98 -10.27 -1.64
C ILE A 38 -2.74 -10.19 -0.14
N LEU A 39 -2.59 -11.34 0.52
CA LEU A 39 -2.35 -11.39 1.96
C LEU A 39 -0.99 -10.78 2.34
N SER A 40 0.05 -10.96 1.52
CA SER A 40 1.39 -10.44 1.83
C SER A 40 1.42 -8.91 1.91
N ALA A 41 0.70 -8.21 1.03
CA ALA A 41 0.60 -6.74 1.08
C ALA A 41 -0.09 -6.23 2.35
N VAL A 42 -1.14 -6.92 2.81
CA VAL A 42 -1.86 -6.56 4.04
C VAL A 42 -1.01 -6.87 5.28
N VAL A 43 -0.38 -8.05 5.32
CA VAL A 43 0.52 -8.44 6.42
C VAL A 43 1.71 -7.50 6.51
N TYR A 44 2.33 -7.15 5.37
CA TYR A 44 3.41 -6.16 5.33
C TYR A 44 2.98 -4.85 5.99
N GLY A 45 1.81 -4.31 5.62
CA GLY A 45 1.33 -3.05 6.17
C GLY A 45 1.13 -3.09 7.69
N VAL A 46 0.50 -4.15 8.20
CA VAL A 46 0.28 -4.31 9.64
C VAL A 46 1.59 -4.46 10.41
N VAL A 47 2.58 -5.19 9.85
CA VAL A 47 3.90 -5.36 10.47
C VAL A 47 4.75 -4.09 10.38
N ALA A 48 4.61 -3.30 9.31
CA ALA A 48 5.30 -2.02 9.15
C ALA A 48 4.78 -0.95 10.12
N HIS A 49 3.51 -1.04 10.54
CA HIS A 49 2.83 -0.07 11.38
C HIS A 49 2.28 -0.71 12.67
N VAL A 50 3.18 -1.23 13.51
CA VAL A 50 2.82 -1.90 14.77
C VAL A 50 2.18 -0.98 15.83
N GLY A 51 2.36 0.34 15.71
CA GLY A 51 1.70 1.32 16.60
C GLY A 51 0.21 1.45 16.34
N GLU A 52 -0.20 1.31 15.07
CA GLU A 52 -1.57 1.54 14.59
C GLU A 52 -2.08 0.37 13.74
N PRO A 53 -2.02 -0.89 14.23
CA PRO A 53 -2.23 -2.08 13.41
C PRO A 53 -3.63 -2.16 12.79
N LEU A 54 -4.65 -1.60 13.46
CA LEU A 54 -6.01 -1.55 12.92
C LEU A 54 -6.15 -0.53 11.77
N ALA A 55 -5.48 0.63 11.88
CA ALA A 55 -5.47 1.62 10.81
C ALA A 55 -4.69 1.09 9.60
N ALA A 56 -3.56 0.43 9.85
CA ALA A 56 -2.76 -0.22 8.82
C ALA A 56 -3.55 -1.34 8.12
N LEU A 57 -4.21 -2.21 8.88
CA LEU A 57 -5.06 -3.28 8.33
C LEU A 57 -6.14 -2.69 7.40
N ALA A 58 -6.85 -1.66 7.86
CA ALA A 58 -7.90 -1.01 7.07
C ALA A 58 -7.34 -0.37 5.79
N TRP A 59 -6.26 0.42 5.91
CA TRP A 59 -5.67 1.16 4.80
C TRP A 59 -5.07 0.23 3.75
N PHE A 60 -4.23 -0.72 4.15
CA PHE A 60 -3.59 -1.65 3.22
C PHE A 60 -4.60 -2.59 2.56
N SER A 61 -5.68 -2.98 3.27
CA SER A 61 -6.78 -3.75 2.66
C SER A 61 -7.51 -2.93 1.60
N LEU A 62 -7.80 -1.65 1.88
CA LEU A 62 -8.50 -0.76 0.94
C LEU A 62 -7.67 -0.49 -0.32
N ILE A 63 -6.39 -0.16 -0.18
CA ILE A 63 -5.51 0.09 -1.33
C ILE A 63 -5.29 -1.19 -2.13
N THR A 64 -5.18 -2.34 -1.46
CA THR A 64 -5.10 -3.64 -2.16
C THR A 64 -6.38 -3.95 -2.92
N TRP A 65 -7.56 -3.70 -2.33
CA TRP A 65 -8.83 -3.84 -3.03
C TRP A 65 -8.92 -2.91 -4.25
N MET A 66 -8.50 -1.66 -4.11
CA MET A 66 -8.48 -0.71 -5.22
C MET A 66 -7.56 -1.18 -6.35
N TYR A 67 -6.36 -1.67 -6.02
CA TYR A 67 -5.43 -2.27 -6.98
C TYR A 67 -6.07 -3.42 -7.76
N LEU A 68 -6.77 -4.33 -7.08
CA LEU A 68 -7.45 -5.46 -7.72
C LEU A 68 -8.62 -5.02 -8.62
N LYS A 69 -9.26 -3.89 -8.29
CA LYS A 69 -10.37 -3.34 -9.07
C LYS A 69 -9.91 -2.56 -10.29
N THR A 70 -8.94 -1.66 -10.14
CA THR A 70 -8.51 -0.76 -11.22
C THR A 70 -7.39 -1.34 -12.06
N LYS A 71 -6.65 -2.33 -11.51
CA LYS A 71 -5.49 -2.97 -12.15
C LYS A 71 -4.40 -1.97 -12.54
N ASN A 72 -4.32 -0.86 -11.81
CA ASN A 72 -3.43 0.25 -12.10
C ASN A 72 -2.69 0.68 -10.83
N ILE A 73 -1.35 0.64 -10.87
CA ILE A 73 -0.49 1.05 -9.75
C ILE A 73 -0.63 2.56 -9.49
N TRP A 74 -0.84 3.37 -10.53
CA TRP A 74 -0.90 4.82 -10.39
C TRP A 74 -2.09 5.29 -9.54
N ASP A 75 -3.23 4.59 -9.58
CA ASP A 75 -4.36 4.91 -8.72
C ASP A 75 -3.98 4.73 -7.24
N CYS A 76 -3.23 3.68 -6.93
CA CYS A 76 -2.69 3.42 -5.58
C CYS A 76 -1.66 4.47 -5.18
N VAL A 77 -0.74 4.84 -6.07
CA VAL A 77 0.22 5.93 -5.85
C VAL A 77 -0.50 7.24 -5.52
N PHE A 78 -1.50 7.62 -6.30
CA PHE A 78 -2.25 8.85 -6.06
C PHE A 78 -3.03 8.80 -4.75
N ALA A 79 -3.69 7.70 -4.43
CA ALA A 79 -4.39 7.54 -3.16
C ALA A 79 -3.44 7.66 -1.96
N HIS A 80 -2.29 7.00 -2.03
CA HIS A 80 -1.28 7.02 -0.98
C HIS A 80 -0.60 8.41 -0.87
N MET A 81 -0.28 9.07 -1.98
CA MET A 81 0.17 10.46 -1.98
C MET A 81 -0.85 11.38 -1.30
N THR A 82 -2.14 11.20 -1.62
CA THR A 82 -3.22 12.02 -1.07
C THR A 82 -3.36 11.83 0.43
N THR A 83 -3.35 10.59 0.93
CA THR A 83 -3.45 10.37 2.38
C THR A 83 -2.22 10.80 3.13
N ASN A 84 -1.01 10.60 2.60
CA ASN A 84 0.20 11.13 3.23
C ASN A 84 0.22 12.65 3.25
N LEU A 85 -0.31 13.31 2.22
CA LEU A 85 -0.45 14.77 2.22
C LEU A 85 -1.45 15.22 3.29
N LEU A 86 -2.64 14.62 3.34
CA LEU A 86 -3.67 14.96 4.32
C LEU A 86 -3.22 14.69 5.76
N LEU A 87 -2.57 13.55 6.01
CA LEU A 87 -1.99 13.22 7.31
C LEU A 87 -0.88 14.20 7.69
N GLY A 88 0.02 14.53 6.77
CA GLY A 88 1.07 15.51 7.02
C GLY A 88 0.53 16.90 7.36
N LEU A 89 -0.49 17.37 6.63
CA LEU A 89 -1.18 18.61 6.95
C LEU A 89 -1.83 18.54 8.34
N TYR A 90 -2.54 17.45 8.64
CA TYR A 90 -3.15 17.24 9.96
C TYR A 90 -2.12 17.34 11.08
N VAL A 91 -1.01 16.59 10.98
CA VAL A 91 0.08 16.59 11.98
C VAL A 91 0.64 18.00 12.20
N ILE A 92 0.87 18.76 11.13
CA ILE A 92 1.37 20.14 11.22
C ILE A 92 0.36 21.04 11.95
N PHE A 93 -0.94 20.93 11.65
CA PHE A 93 -1.97 21.79 12.24
C PHE A 93 -2.30 21.43 13.69
N THR A 94 -2.26 20.15 14.06
CA THR A 94 -2.64 19.69 15.41
C THR A 94 -1.45 19.48 16.33
N GLY A 95 -0.23 19.48 15.79
CA GLY A 95 1.00 19.16 16.54
C GLY A 95 1.11 17.68 16.95
N THR A 96 0.32 16.79 16.34
CA THR A 96 0.26 15.36 16.69
C THR A 96 1.40 14.56 16.04
N TRP A 97 2.65 14.94 16.31
CA TRP A 97 3.86 14.36 15.70
C TRP A 97 4.05 12.86 15.92
N ALA A 98 3.37 12.26 16.90
CA ALA A 98 3.40 10.82 17.14
C ALA A 98 2.79 10.00 15.97
N LEU A 99 2.02 10.64 15.08
CA LEU A 99 1.43 10.00 13.90
C LEU A 99 2.35 10.06 12.65
N TRP A 100 3.56 10.63 12.78
CA TRP A 100 4.50 10.79 11.68
C TRP A 100 5.66 9.79 11.75
#